data_AF-A0A353H3B9-F1
#
_entry.id   AF-A0A353H3B9-F1
#
_cell.length_a   1.000
_cell.length_b   1.000
_cell.length_c   1.000
_cell.angle_alpha   90.00
_cell.angle_beta   90.00
_cell.angle_gamma   90.00
#
_symmetry.space_group_name_H-M   'P 1'
#
loop_
_entity.id
_entity.type
_entity.pdbx_description
1 polymer ?
#
loop_
_entity_poly.entity_id
_entity_poly.type
_entity_poly.pdbx_seq_one_letter_code
_entity_poly.pdbx_strand_id
1 'polypeptide(L)'
;MTLDARQKKELQILMKSRRRAKRILAKRRSLDRERQKRLDHRERNLLLKIEYSEHLTKLTQESTLLPMLEASAQQLGARLTQEVSYYLYYGFGMFALQQTEEVASQSELRAGYLVLRLTWERENRINEAEIRIHMNGLITFHNSWIPIFRFVW
;
A
#
# COMPACT_ATOMS: atom_id res chain seq x y z
N MET A 1 34.48 -48.47 -28.99
CA MET A 1 34.76 -48.68 -27.56
C MET A 1 33.45 -48.74 -26.81
N THR A 2 33.10 -49.91 -26.27
CA THR A 2 31.87 -50.13 -25.48
C THR A 2 32.15 -49.75 -24.02
N LEU A 3 31.39 -48.80 -23.46
CA LEU A 3 31.50 -48.42 -22.05
C LEU A 3 31.22 -49.63 -21.14
N ASP A 4 32.11 -49.86 -20.17
CA ASP A 4 31.93 -50.87 -19.14
C ASP A 4 30.71 -50.54 -18.24
N ALA A 5 30.08 -51.55 -17.65
CA ALA A 5 28.91 -51.43 -16.79
C ALA A 5 29.14 -50.45 -15.62
N ARG A 6 30.36 -50.42 -15.07
CA ARG A 6 30.76 -49.47 -14.02
C ARG A 6 30.77 -48.03 -14.53
N GLN A 7 31.38 -47.79 -15.70
CA GLN A 7 31.45 -46.45 -16.32
C GLN A 7 30.06 -45.95 -16.72
N LYS A 8 29.17 -46.83 -17.19
CA LYS A 8 27.75 -46.48 -17.45
C LYS A 8 27.02 -46.04 -16.19
N LYS A 9 27.23 -46.73 -15.06
CA LYS A 9 26.60 -46.39 -13.77
C LYS A 9 27.12 -45.06 -13.22
N GLU A 10 28.42 -44.81 -13.29
CA GLU A 10 29.03 -43.54 -12.90
C GLU A 10 28.51 -42.38 -13.77
N LEU A 11 28.42 -42.58 -15.09
CA LEU A 11 27.85 -41.59 -16.01
C LEU A 11 26.38 -41.27 -15.69
N GLN A 12 25.58 -42.29 -15.37
CA GLN A 12 24.18 -42.08 -14.96
C GLN A 12 24.06 -41.27 -13.66
N ILE A 13 24.93 -41.52 -12.68
CA ILE A 13 24.97 -40.75 -11.42
C ILE A 13 25.32 -39.29 -11.70
N LEU A 14 26.35 -39.03 -12.52
CA LEU A 14 26.76 -37.68 -12.93
C LEU A 14 25.68 -36.95 -13.72
N MET A 15 24.94 -37.64 -14.59
CA MET A 15 23.81 -37.07 -15.30
C MET A 15 22.66 -36.70 -14.36
N LYS A 16 22.34 -37.57 -13.38
CA LYS A 16 21.31 -37.29 -12.37
C LYS A 16 21.70 -36.12 -11.48
N SER A 17 22.95 -36.05 -11.01
CA SER A 17 23.45 -34.95 -10.19
C SER A 17 23.44 -33.62 -10.96
N ARG A 18 23.86 -33.61 -12.24
CA ARG A 18 23.78 -32.44 -13.12
C ARG A 18 22.34 -31.96 -13.31
N ARG A 19 21.38 -32.88 -13.53
CA ARG A 19 19.96 -32.53 -13.66
C ARG A 19 19.41 -31.92 -12.36
N ARG A 20 19.77 -32.48 -11.20
CA ARG A 20 19.40 -31.94 -9.88
C ARG A 20 19.99 -30.55 -9.65
N ALA A 21 21.28 -30.35 -9.96
CA ALA A 21 21.94 -29.05 -9.86
C ALA A 21 21.27 -28.00 -10.75
N LYS A 22 20.94 -28.34 -12.01
CA LYS A 22 20.21 -27.46 -12.92
C LYS A 22 18.83 -27.07 -12.37
N ARG A 23 18.06 -28.01 -11.81
CA ARG A 23 16.77 -27.72 -11.18
C ARG A 23 16.91 -26.78 -9.98
N ILE A 24 17.90 -27.00 -9.13
CA ILE A 24 18.16 -26.13 -7.97
C ILE A 24 18.55 -24.71 -8.42
N LEU A 25 19.42 -24.59 -9.43
CA LEU A 25 19.79 -23.29 -9.99
C LEU A 25 18.60 -22.57 -10.63
N ALA A 26 17.75 -23.29 -11.36
CA ALA A 26 16.53 -22.71 -11.93
C ALA A 26 15.59 -22.20 -10.82
N LYS A 27 15.40 -22.97 -9.74
CA LYS A 27 14.59 -22.56 -8.59
C LYS A 27 15.18 -21.36 -7.85
N ARG A 28 16.51 -21.29 -7.68
CA ARG A 28 17.17 -20.11 -7.10
C ARG A 28 16.94 -18.87 -7.96
N ARG A 29 17.16 -18.99 -9.28
CA ARG A 29 16.91 -17.89 -10.23
C ARG A 29 15.46 -17.43 -10.23
N SER A 30 14.48 -18.32 -10.08
CA SER A 30 13.06 -17.92 -10.00
C SER A 30 12.77 -17.16 -8.71
N LEU A 31 13.27 -17.65 -7.58
CA LEU A 31 13.13 -16.98 -6.28
C LEU A 31 13.80 -15.59 -6.25
N ASP A 32 15.00 -15.48 -6.83
CA ASP A 32 15.72 -14.20 -6.92
C ASP A 32 14.95 -13.19 -7.79
N ARG A 33 14.37 -13.65 -8.92
CA ARG A 33 13.51 -12.82 -9.77
C ARG A 33 12.24 -12.37 -9.04
N GLU A 34 11.58 -13.27 -8.31
CA GLU A 34 10.39 -12.91 -7.52
C GLU A 34 10.72 -11.91 -6.41
N ARG A 35 11.86 -12.09 -5.73
CA ARG A 35 12.35 -11.14 -4.73
C ARG A 35 12.61 -9.78 -5.35
N GLN A 36 13.28 -9.73 -6.49
CA GLN A 36 13.55 -8.47 -7.20
C GLN A 36 12.24 -7.78 -7.59
N LYS A 37 11.28 -8.50 -8.18
CA LYS A 37 9.95 -7.95 -8.50
C LYS A 37 9.25 -7.32 -7.30
N ARG A 38 9.34 -7.95 -6.12
CA ARG A 38 8.74 -7.40 -4.88
C ARG A 38 9.45 -6.13 -4.41
N LEU A 39 10.78 -6.06 -4.56
CA LEU A 39 11.55 -4.87 -4.21
C LEU A 39 11.20 -3.71 -5.16
N ASP A 40 11.21 -3.96 -6.48
CA ASP A 40 10.85 -2.96 -7.49
C ASP A 40 9.43 -2.44 -7.27
N HIS A 41 8.49 -3.34 -6.95
CA HIS A 41 7.10 -2.97 -6.66
C HIS A 41 7.00 -2.10 -5.39
N ARG A 42 7.76 -2.43 -4.34
CA ARG A 42 7.80 -1.63 -3.10
C ARG A 42 8.36 -0.23 -3.35
N GLU A 43 9.42 -0.13 -4.14
CA GLU A 43 10.02 1.16 -4.51
C GLU A 43 9.05 2.01 -5.33
N ARG A 44 8.40 1.42 -6.33
CA ARG A 44 7.36 2.10 -7.11
C ARG A 44 6.21 2.61 -6.24
N ASN A 45 5.74 1.80 -5.29
CA ASN A 45 4.68 2.21 -4.37
C ASN A 45 5.13 3.35 -3.44
N LEU A 46 6.40 3.38 -3.04
CA LEU A 46 6.94 4.50 -2.24
C LEU A 46 6.93 5.80 -3.05
N LEU A 47 7.35 5.75 -4.31
CA LEU A 47 7.32 6.90 -5.21
C LEU A 47 5.89 7.40 -5.44
N LEU A 48 4.94 6.48 -5.68
CA LEU A 48 3.52 6.84 -5.83
C LEU A 48 2.94 7.49 -4.57
N LYS A 49 3.33 7.03 -3.36
CA LYS A 49 2.90 7.69 -2.12
C LYS A 49 3.37 9.14 -2.04
N ILE A 50 4.61 9.39 -2.42
CA ILE A 50 5.18 10.74 -2.44
C ILE A 50 4.41 11.59 -3.45
N GLU A 51 4.27 11.12 -4.70
CA GLU A 51 3.58 11.83 -5.77
C GLU A 51 2.13 12.19 -5.39
N TYR A 52 1.36 11.23 -4.88
CA TYR A 52 0.00 11.47 -4.45
C TYR A 52 -0.10 12.40 -3.25
N SER A 53 0.84 12.30 -2.30
CA SER A 53 0.89 13.20 -1.15
C SER A 53 1.14 14.63 -1.57
N GLU A 54 2.12 14.84 -2.46
CA GLU A 54 2.45 16.15 -3.01
C GLU A 54 1.26 16.73 -3.77
N HIS A 55 0.63 15.94 -4.64
CA HIS A 55 -0.51 16.38 -5.43
C HIS A 55 -1.69 16.82 -4.55
N LEU A 56 -2.12 15.98 -3.61
CA LEU A 56 -3.25 16.29 -2.74
C LEU A 56 -2.94 17.42 -1.73
N THR A 57 -1.71 17.49 -1.25
CA THR A 57 -1.26 18.60 -0.39
C THR A 57 -1.29 19.91 -1.16
N LYS A 58 -0.84 19.91 -2.41
CA LYS A 58 -0.89 21.08 -3.28
C LYS A 58 -2.32 21.53 -3.55
N LEU A 59 -3.23 20.61 -3.89
CA LEU A 59 -4.66 20.92 -4.04
C LEU A 59 -5.25 21.57 -2.78
N THR A 60 -4.79 21.12 -1.61
CA THR A 60 -5.23 21.67 -0.33
C THR A 60 -4.68 23.07 -0.07
N GLN A 61 -3.42 23.31 -0.41
CA GLN A 61 -2.79 24.64 -0.30
C GLN A 61 -3.39 25.65 -1.27
N GLU A 62 -3.79 25.21 -2.46
CA GLU A 62 -4.51 26.03 -3.44
C GLU A 62 -5.96 26.31 -3.02
N SER A 63 -6.50 25.51 -2.09
CA SER A 63 -7.82 25.73 -1.52
C SER A 63 -7.76 26.72 -0.35
N THR A 64 -8.84 27.48 -0.13
CA THR A 64 -8.98 28.34 1.05
C THR A 64 -9.24 27.55 2.34
N LEU A 65 -9.30 26.20 2.28
CA LEU A 65 -9.69 25.36 3.42
C LEU A 65 -8.65 25.34 4.53
N LEU A 66 -7.36 25.24 4.18
CA LEU A 66 -6.31 25.04 5.19
C LEU A 66 -6.24 26.21 6.19
N PRO A 67 -6.20 27.49 5.78
CA PRO A 67 -6.24 28.61 6.71
C PRO A 67 -7.54 28.67 7.53
N MET A 68 -8.68 28.30 6.93
CA MET A 68 -9.96 28.26 7.65
C MET A 68 -9.96 27.18 8.75
N LEU A 69 -9.35 26.03 8.50
CA LEU A 69 -9.24 24.94 9.46
C LEU A 69 -8.23 25.25 10.55
N GLU A 70 -7.13 25.92 10.23
CA GLU A 70 -6.17 26.41 11.23
C GLU A 70 -6.83 27.42 12.17
N ALA A 71 -7.58 28.39 11.62
CA ALA A 71 -8.33 29.34 12.44
C ALA A 71 -9.39 28.65 13.30
N SER A 72 -10.12 27.68 12.74
CA SER A 72 -11.10 26.87 13.50
C SER A 72 -10.43 26.05 14.60
N ALA A 73 -9.25 25.49 14.33
CA ALA A 73 -8.49 24.73 15.30
C ALA A 73 -8.08 25.62 16.48
N GLN A 74 -7.59 26.83 16.21
CA GLN A 74 -7.23 27.80 17.24
C GLN A 74 -8.44 28.21 18.10
N GLN A 75 -9.58 28.48 17.47
CA GLN A 75 -10.81 28.87 18.17
C GLN A 75 -11.34 27.75 19.10
N LEU A 76 -11.21 26.50 18.68
CA LEU A 76 -11.71 25.33 19.43
C LEU A 76 -10.68 24.73 20.40
N GLY A 77 -9.44 25.21 20.40
CA GLY A 77 -8.33 24.51 21.06
C GLY A 77 -8.10 23.11 20.48
N ALA A 78 -8.43 22.92 19.20
CA ALA A 78 -8.31 21.65 18.49
C ALA A 78 -6.90 21.44 17.94
N ARG A 79 -6.57 20.17 17.69
CA ARG A 79 -5.42 19.76 16.89
C ARG A 79 -5.87 19.48 15.46
N LEU A 80 -5.22 20.13 14.50
CA LEU A 80 -5.34 19.80 13.08
C LEU A 80 -4.29 18.76 12.69
N THR A 81 -4.71 17.73 11.98
CA THR A 81 -3.84 16.70 11.40
C THR A 81 -4.17 16.51 9.92
N GLN A 82 -3.15 16.18 9.14
CA GLN A 82 -3.26 15.97 7.70
C GLN A 82 -2.66 14.61 7.35
N GLU A 83 -3.42 13.76 6.65
CA GLU A 83 -3.00 12.40 6.29
C GLU A 83 -3.60 11.97 4.95
N VAL A 84 -2.82 11.30 4.09
CA VAL A 84 -3.33 10.76 2.83
C VAL A 84 -3.77 9.31 3.02
N SER A 85 -4.99 8.99 2.58
CA SER A 85 -5.50 7.63 2.53
C SER A 85 -5.10 6.95 1.22
N TYR A 86 -4.59 5.71 1.32
CA TYR A 86 -4.20 4.89 0.19
C TYR A 86 -4.94 3.56 0.20
N TYR A 87 -5.18 3.01 -0.99
CA TYR A 87 -5.69 1.66 -1.15
C TYR A 87 -4.99 0.95 -2.31
N LEU A 88 -5.02 -0.38 -2.27
CA LEU A 88 -4.54 -1.22 -3.37
C LEU A 88 -5.72 -1.54 -4.29
N TYR A 89 -5.64 -1.09 -5.54
CA TYR A 89 -6.60 -1.39 -6.57
C TYR A 89 -6.15 -2.64 -7.34
N TYR A 90 -7.00 -3.66 -7.38
CA TYR A 90 -6.67 -4.95 -7.97
C TYR A 90 -7.24 -5.15 -9.38
N GLY A 91 -7.85 -4.13 -10.00
CA GLY A 91 -8.37 -4.24 -11.37
C GLY A 91 -9.70 -4.98 -11.53
N PHE A 92 -10.21 -5.62 -10.48
CA PHE A 92 -11.47 -6.38 -10.52
C PHE A 92 -12.65 -5.53 -10.02
N GLY A 93 -13.77 -5.55 -10.75
CA GLY A 93 -15.07 -5.27 -10.14
C GLY A 93 -15.39 -6.34 -9.09
N MET A 94 -16.17 -6.00 -8.05
CA MET A 94 -16.43 -6.84 -6.86
C MET A 94 -16.91 -8.28 -7.12
N PHE A 95 -17.23 -8.66 -8.37
CA PHE A 95 -17.76 -9.96 -8.76
C PHE A 95 -16.72 -11.04 -9.12
N ALA A 96 -15.41 -10.73 -9.15
CA ALA A 96 -14.38 -11.67 -9.64
C ALA A 96 -13.36 -12.12 -8.57
N LEU A 97 -13.71 -12.10 -7.29
CA LEU A 97 -12.80 -12.42 -6.16
C LEU A 97 -12.51 -13.93 -5.95
N GLN A 98 -12.90 -14.82 -6.87
CA GLN A 98 -12.87 -16.27 -6.61
C GLN A 98 -11.54 -17.00 -6.91
N GLN A 99 -10.50 -16.37 -7.48
CA GLN A 99 -9.27 -17.11 -7.86
C GLN A 99 -7.96 -16.29 -7.82
N THR A 100 -7.58 -15.69 -6.70
CA THR A 100 -6.48 -14.70 -6.72
C THR A 100 -5.48 -14.80 -5.58
N GLU A 101 -4.75 -15.92 -5.49
CA GLU A 101 -3.50 -15.99 -4.69
C GLU A 101 -2.30 -15.28 -5.39
N GLU A 102 -2.36 -15.02 -6.71
CA GLU A 102 -1.27 -14.36 -7.48
C GLU A 102 -1.31 -12.81 -7.49
N VAL A 103 -2.34 -12.22 -6.88
CA VAL A 103 -2.78 -10.85 -7.22
C VAL A 103 -2.08 -9.73 -6.46
N ALA A 104 -1.28 -10.03 -5.44
CA ALA A 104 -0.45 -9.04 -4.77
C ALA A 104 0.60 -8.39 -5.71
N SER A 105 0.99 -9.07 -6.80
CA SER A 105 1.93 -8.53 -7.79
C SER A 105 1.28 -7.64 -8.86
N GLN A 106 -0.05 -7.62 -8.92
CA GLN A 106 -0.84 -6.91 -9.93
C GLN A 106 -1.65 -5.74 -9.33
N SER A 107 -1.52 -5.49 -8.03
CA SER A 107 -2.20 -4.38 -7.38
C SER A 107 -1.53 -3.05 -7.68
N GLU A 108 -2.31 -2.03 -8.00
CA GLU A 108 -1.85 -0.66 -8.15
C GLU A 108 -2.14 0.11 -6.86
N LEU A 109 -1.13 0.75 -6.28
CA LEU A 109 -1.38 1.71 -5.21
C LEU A 109 -2.09 2.93 -5.80
N ARG A 110 -3.23 3.30 -5.20
CA ARG A 110 -3.97 4.52 -5.55
C ARG A 110 -4.21 5.35 -4.29
N ALA A 111 -4.23 6.66 -4.47
CA ALA A 111 -4.74 7.56 -3.44
C ALA A 111 -6.27 7.55 -3.45
N GLY A 112 -6.86 7.46 -2.27
CA GLY A 112 -8.29 7.70 -2.08
C GLY A 112 -8.55 9.20 -1.96
N TYR A 113 -8.04 9.79 -0.88
CA TYR A 113 -8.26 11.20 -0.54
C TYR A 113 -7.23 11.67 0.50
N LEU A 114 -7.06 12.98 0.61
CA LEU A 114 -6.41 13.61 1.75
C LEU A 114 -7.44 13.87 2.83
N VAL A 115 -7.10 13.48 4.05
CA VAL A 115 -7.85 13.76 5.27
C VAL A 115 -7.25 14.99 5.95
N LEU A 116 -8.09 15.97 6.22
CA LEU A 116 -7.85 17.03 7.19
C LEU A 116 -8.76 16.76 8.40
N ARG A 117 -8.15 16.43 9.54
CA ARG A 117 -8.86 16.01 10.75
C ARG A 117 -8.61 17.00 11.88
N LEU A 118 -9.71 17.53 12.42
CA LEU A 118 -9.72 18.35 13.64
C LEU A 118 -10.15 17.49 14.82
N THR A 119 -9.34 17.45 15.88
CA THR A 119 -9.67 16.75 17.13
C THR A 119 -9.60 17.70 18.31
N TRP A 120 -10.64 17.78 19.13
CA TRP A 120 -10.67 18.63 20.33
C TRP A 120 -11.42 17.97 21.49
N GLU A 121 -11.13 18.43 22.70
CA GLU A 121 -11.81 17.97 23.92
C GLU A 121 -12.91 18.96 24.33
N ARG A 122 -14.11 18.44 24.61
CA ARG A 122 -15.21 19.21 25.19
C ARG A 122 -15.97 18.32 26.16
N GLU A 123 -16.21 18.82 27.38
CA GLU A 123 -17.01 18.11 28.39
C GLU A 123 -16.52 16.66 28.65
N ASN A 124 -15.19 16.47 28.70
CA ASN A 124 -14.53 15.17 28.88
C ASN A 124 -14.78 14.16 27.74
N ARG A 125 -15.13 14.65 26.54
CA ARG A 125 -15.30 13.86 25.31
C ARG A 125 -14.37 14.37 24.22
N ILE A 126 -13.80 13.44 23.44
CA ILE A 126 -13.04 13.76 22.24
C ILE A 126 -14.04 13.89 21.09
N ASN A 127 -14.01 15.05 20.44
CA ASN A 127 -14.77 15.33 19.24
C ASN A 127 -13.83 15.31 18.04
N GLU A 128 -14.34 14.87 16.91
CA GLU A 128 -13.58 14.78 15.67
C GLU A 128 -14.43 15.31 14.50
N ALA A 129 -13.80 16.10 13.64
CA ALA A 129 -14.35 16.44 12.33
C ALA A 129 -13.34 16.06 11.25
N GLU A 130 -13.80 15.32 10.24
CA GLU A 130 -12.96 14.86 9.14
C GLU A 130 -13.41 15.53 7.83
N ILE A 131 -12.47 16.12 7.11
CA ILE A 131 -12.68 16.67 5.77
C ILE A 131 -11.82 15.88 4.82
N ARG A 132 -12.41 15.39 3.73
CA ARG A 132 -11.72 14.60 2.72
C ARG A 132 -11.65 15.37 1.42
N ILE A 133 -10.46 15.45 0.84
CA ILE A 133 -10.18 16.06 -0.45
C ILE A 133 -9.78 14.94 -1.40
N HIS A 134 -10.61 14.68 -2.40
CA HIS A 134 -10.39 13.62 -3.38
C HIS A 134 -9.51 14.12 -4.53
N MET A 135 -8.91 13.18 -5.28
CA MET A 135 -8.01 13.50 -6.42
C MET A 135 -8.66 14.37 -7.50
N ASN A 136 -9.98 14.34 -7.64
CA ASN A 136 -10.74 15.16 -8.59
C ASN A 136 -11.12 16.55 -8.03
N GLY A 137 -10.60 16.93 -6.86
CA GLY A 137 -10.93 18.17 -6.18
C GLY A 137 -12.27 18.16 -5.44
N LEU A 138 -13.00 17.04 -5.43
CA LEU A 138 -14.22 16.90 -4.62
C LEU A 138 -13.84 17.00 -3.14
N ILE A 139 -14.59 17.82 -2.40
CA ILE A 139 -14.46 17.96 -0.95
C ILE A 139 -15.68 17.33 -0.30
N THR A 140 -15.47 16.39 0.61
CA THR A 140 -16.55 15.75 1.38
C THR A 140 -16.31 15.91 2.87
N PHE A 141 -17.37 16.20 3.61
CA PHE A 141 -17.34 16.32 5.06
C PHE A 141 -17.79 14.99 5.67
N HIS A 142 -16.94 14.40 6.49
CA HIS A 142 -17.27 13.24 7.30
C HIS A 142 -17.32 13.66 8.76
N ASN A 143 -18.53 13.77 9.27
CA ASN A 143 -18.74 13.95 10.69
C ASN A 143 -18.98 12.56 11.30
N SER A 144 -17.98 12.01 11.98
CA SER A 144 -18.23 10.90 12.89
C SER A 144 -18.99 11.47 14.08
N TRP A 145 -20.33 11.48 14.01
CA TRP A 145 -21.18 11.77 15.17
C TRP A 145 -21.01 10.74 16.32
N ILE A 146 -20.12 9.76 16.15
CA ILE A 146 -19.78 8.79 17.17
C ILE A 146 -18.63 9.38 18.03
N PRO A 147 -18.90 9.80 19.28
CA PRO A 147 -17.85 10.24 20.18
C PRO A 147 -16.85 9.10 20.39
N ILE A 148 -15.56 9.39 20.22
CA ILE A 148 -14.50 8.44 20.54
C ILE A 148 -14.35 8.44 22.06
N PHE A 149 -14.80 7.36 22.70
CA PHE A 149 -14.66 7.21 24.14
C PHE A 149 -13.22 6.79 24.51
N ARG A 150 -12.67 7.40 25.57
CA ARG A 150 -11.28 7.22 26.04
C ARG A 150 -10.85 5.78 26.38
N PHE A 151 -11.76 4.82 26.46
CA PHE A 151 -11.49 3.43 26.87
C PHE A 151 -11.17 2.46 25.71
N VAL A 152 -10.97 2.97 24.49
CA VAL A 152 -10.48 2.19 23.35
C VAL A 152 -9.04 2.59 23.04
N TRP A 153 -8.11 2.31 23.95
CA TRP A 153 -6.66 2.23 23.72
C TRP A 153 -6.05 1.21 24.68
#